data_AF-A0A7S2XUB9-F1
#
_entry.id   AF-A0A7S2XUB9-F1
#
_cell.length_a   1.000
_cell.length_b   1.000
_cell.length_c   1.000
_cell.angle_alpha   90.00
_cell.angle_beta   90.00
_cell.angle_gamma   90.00
#
_symmetry.space_group_name_H-M   'P 1'
#
loop_
_entity.id
_entity.type
_entity.pdbx_description
1 polymer ?
#
loop_
_entity_poly.entity_id
_entity_poly.type
_entity_poly.pdbx_seq_one_letter_code
_entity_poly.pdbx_strand_id
1 'polypeptide(L)'
;PGAGKGTQCEMMVQRYGFVHLSAGELLRQERASGSPDGQMIEDFIKEGKIVPVAVTLGLLRKAMEASKGNRFLIDGFPRNWDNIQGWEEVMGGQAQVDCVLFIECPEAELERRLLHRGETSGRTDDNIESARKRFKTYVESTMPVVHHFDVAGKVRRVPGAVGGPEAVFERTRGAVEPFLQDELLQLTKRLLDAISEGNWDIYTDLCHESLTCFEPEAVGHMVEGLDFHKFYFKDASEEKREAPQIVRQSTIANPHVRIMGTSAVVSYTRVVQATDLRFNTHSSVSFEETRVWELIDGVWKHVHFHRSGTPEGPVANK
;
A
#
# COMPACT_ATOMS: atom_id res chain seq x y z
N PRO A 1 13.46 6.38 -20.36
CA PRO A 1 14.68 6.17 -19.54
C PRO A 1 15.18 7.52 -19.02
N GLY A 2 15.75 7.63 -17.80
CA GLY A 2 16.25 8.93 -17.29
C GLY A 2 15.20 9.86 -16.64
N ALA A 3 13.94 9.41 -16.52
CA ALA A 3 12.84 10.23 -15.99
C ALA A 3 12.91 10.51 -14.47
N GLY A 4 13.77 9.83 -13.72
CA GLY A 4 13.87 9.97 -12.26
C GLY A 4 13.11 8.92 -11.43
N LYS A 5 12.68 7.80 -12.04
CA LYS A 5 11.95 6.73 -11.33
C LYS A 5 12.64 6.23 -10.06
N GLY A 6 13.92 5.87 -10.14
CA GLY A 6 14.69 5.37 -8.99
C GLY A 6 14.71 6.37 -7.83
N THR A 7 15.04 7.63 -8.13
CA THR A 7 15.03 8.72 -7.14
C THR A 7 13.67 8.87 -6.45
N GLN A 8 12.56 8.84 -7.21
CA GLN A 8 11.23 8.94 -6.62
C GLN A 8 10.86 7.68 -5.82
N CYS A 9 11.30 6.50 -6.25
CA CYS A 9 11.09 5.26 -5.48
C CYS A 9 11.83 5.30 -4.14
N GLU A 10 13.08 5.74 -4.11
CA GLU A 10 13.86 5.89 -2.87
C GLU A 10 13.17 6.84 -1.87
N MET A 11 12.64 7.97 -2.34
CA MET A 11 11.91 8.91 -1.50
C MET A 11 10.59 8.30 -0.97
N MET A 12 9.89 7.51 -1.79
CA MET A 12 8.67 6.80 -1.37
C MET A 12 8.96 5.70 -0.33
N VAL A 13 10.09 4.99 -0.47
CA VAL A 13 10.58 4.02 0.53
C VAL A 13 10.84 4.73 1.85
N GLN A 14 11.62 5.81 1.84
CA GLN A 14 11.97 6.57 3.05
C GLN A 14 10.75 7.17 3.74
N ARG A 15 9.80 7.71 2.96
CA ARG A 15 8.66 8.42 3.53
C ARG A 15 7.55 7.47 4.00
N TYR A 16 7.22 6.45 3.21
CA TYR A 16 6.01 5.65 3.40
C TYR A 16 6.28 4.15 3.59
N GLY A 17 7.55 3.74 3.66
CA GLY A 17 7.94 2.35 3.89
C GLY A 17 7.56 1.39 2.75
N PHE A 18 7.42 1.89 1.52
CA PHE A 18 7.26 1.01 0.36
C PHE A 18 8.49 0.13 0.17
N VAL A 19 8.30 -1.02 -0.45
CA VAL A 19 9.36 -1.92 -0.88
C VAL A 19 9.66 -1.64 -2.34
N HIS A 20 10.86 -1.16 -2.66
CA HIS A 20 11.26 -0.88 -4.03
C HIS A 20 11.87 -2.10 -4.70
N LEU A 21 11.25 -2.58 -5.77
CA LEU A 21 11.71 -3.71 -6.56
C LEU A 21 11.98 -3.25 -7.99
N SER A 22 13.26 -3.11 -8.36
CA SER A 22 13.65 -2.79 -9.73
C SER A 22 13.87 -4.07 -10.53
N ALA A 23 13.02 -4.33 -11.52
CA ALA A 23 13.11 -5.54 -12.35
C ALA A 23 14.47 -5.66 -13.04
N GLY A 24 15.05 -4.53 -13.47
CA GLY A 24 16.38 -4.52 -14.08
C GLY A 24 17.50 -4.84 -13.09
N GLU A 25 17.35 -4.47 -11.81
CA GLU A 25 18.33 -4.79 -10.77
C GLU A 25 18.24 -6.25 -10.35
N LEU A 26 17.03 -6.77 -10.15
CA LEU A 26 16.80 -8.19 -9.85
C LEU A 26 17.43 -9.10 -10.93
N LEU A 27 17.25 -8.77 -12.21
CA LEU A 27 17.89 -9.51 -13.31
C LEU A 27 19.42 -9.44 -13.28
N ARG A 28 20.00 -8.30 -12.90
CA ARG A 28 21.47 -8.15 -12.77
C ARG A 28 22.01 -8.95 -11.58
N GLN A 29 21.32 -8.92 -10.46
CA GLN A 29 21.69 -9.68 -9.26
C GLN A 29 21.59 -11.18 -9.49
N GLU A 30 20.51 -11.64 -10.14
CA GLU A 30 20.35 -13.06 -10.46
C GLU A 30 21.44 -13.54 -11.44
N ARG A 31 21.81 -12.71 -12.42
CA ARG A 31 22.94 -13.01 -13.31
C ARG A 31 24.26 -13.13 -12.55
N ALA A 32 24.51 -12.25 -11.57
CA ALA A 32 25.72 -12.26 -10.77
C ALA A 32 25.77 -13.38 -9.72
N SER A 33 24.63 -14.01 -9.40
CA SER A 33 24.53 -15.04 -8.36
C SER A 33 25.15 -16.38 -8.78
N GLY A 34 25.33 -16.62 -10.09
CA GLY A 34 25.79 -17.89 -10.63
C GLY A 34 24.75 -19.02 -10.56
N SER A 35 23.47 -18.70 -10.33
CA SER A 35 22.39 -19.67 -10.33
C SER A 35 22.12 -20.26 -11.72
N PRO A 36 21.37 -21.38 -11.83
CA PRO A 36 20.92 -21.90 -13.11
C PRO A 36 20.14 -20.86 -13.94
N ASP A 37 19.33 -20.03 -13.26
CA ASP A 37 18.61 -18.92 -13.89
C ASP A 37 19.58 -17.80 -14.34
N GLY A 38 20.65 -17.55 -13.59
CA GLY A 38 21.69 -16.58 -13.93
C GLY A 38 22.45 -16.95 -15.22
N GLN A 39 22.78 -18.24 -15.40
CA GLN A 39 23.39 -18.74 -16.63
C GLN A 39 22.41 -18.63 -17.80
N MET A 40 21.14 -19.01 -17.60
CA MET A 40 20.09 -18.84 -18.61
C MET A 40 19.95 -17.37 -19.02
N ILE A 41 19.86 -16.44 -18.06
CA ILE A 41 19.77 -14.99 -18.32
C ILE A 41 20.99 -14.51 -19.12
N GLU A 42 22.20 -14.96 -18.77
CA GLU A 42 23.41 -14.62 -19.50
C GLU A 42 23.39 -15.14 -20.94
N ASP A 43 22.94 -16.37 -21.17
CA ASP A 43 22.86 -16.97 -22.50
C ASP A 43 21.83 -16.26 -23.38
N PHE A 44 20.65 -15.93 -22.85
CA PHE A 44 19.63 -15.15 -23.56
C PHE A 44 20.17 -13.75 -23.95
N ILE A 45 20.88 -13.08 -23.04
CA ILE A 45 21.48 -11.76 -23.32
C ILE A 45 22.59 -11.89 -24.38
N LYS A 46 23.48 -12.88 -24.28
CA LYS A 46 24.56 -13.13 -25.26
C LYS A 46 24.01 -13.44 -26.65
N GLU A 47 22.93 -14.20 -26.72
CA GLU A 47 22.27 -14.58 -27.98
C GLU A 47 21.35 -13.48 -28.54
N GLY A 48 21.22 -12.34 -27.84
CA GLY A 48 20.32 -11.25 -28.22
C GLY A 48 18.83 -11.63 -28.13
N LYS A 49 18.51 -12.68 -27.39
CA LYS A 49 17.14 -13.14 -27.13
C LYS A 49 16.55 -12.43 -25.93
N ILE A 50 15.24 -12.24 -25.96
CA ILE A 50 14.51 -11.61 -24.85
C ILE A 50 14.39 -12.64 -23.72
N VAL A 51 14.85 -12.27 -22.51
CA VAL A 51 14.66 -13.09 -21.31
C VAL A 51 13.16 -13.34 -21.12
N PRO A 52 12.71 -14.60 -20.97
CA PRO A 52 11.30 -14.91 -20.80
C PRO A 52 10.71 -14.15 -19.61
N VAL A 53 9.50 -13.60 -19.78
CA VAL A 53 8.79 -12.83 -18.74
C VAL A 53 8.66 -13.63 -17.43
N ALA A 54 8.48 -14.95 -17.51
CA ALA A 54 8.35 -15.84 -16.37
C ALA A 54 9.54 -15.77 -15.41
N VAL A 55 10.76 -15.56 -15.92
CA VAL A 55 11.97 -15.40 -15.08
C VAL A 55 11.89 -14.10 -14.29
N THR A 56 11.55 -12.99 -14.95
CA THR A 56 11.42 -11.69 -14.27
C THR A 56 10.32 -11.71 -13.22
N LEU A 57 9.18 -12.34 -13.52
CA LEU A 57 8.07 -12.50 -12.58
C LEU A 57 8.42 -13.43 -11.41
N GLY A 58 9.16 -14.50 -11.66
CA GLY A 58 9.66 -15.38 -10.60
C GLY A 58 10.55 -14.65 -9.61
N LEU A 59 11.45 -13.79 -10.10
CA LEU A 59 12.31 -12.94 -9.27
C LEU A 59 11.51 -11.90 -8.49
N LEU A 60 10.55 -11.23 -9.15
CA LEU A 60 9.66 -10.27 -8.49
C LEU A 60 8.85 -10.94 -7.38
N ARG A 61 8.21 -12.08 -7.66
CA ARG A 61 7.42 -12.82 -6.68
C ARG A 61 8.27 -13.24 -5.48
N LYS A 62 9.44 -13.85 -5.72
CA LYS A 62 10.37 -14.24 -4.66
C LYS A 62 10.78 -13.05 -3.78
N ALA A 63 11.04 -11.89 -4.38
CA ALA A 63 11.39 -10.68 -3.65
C ALA A 63 10.20 -10.11 -2.85
N MET A 64 8.97 -10.22 -3.39
CA MET A 64 7.75 -9.83 -2.69
C MET A 64 7.47 -10.75 -1.49
N GLU A 65 7.60 -12.07 -1.65
CA GLU A 65 7.40 -13.07 -0.58
C GLU A 65 8.45 -12.97 0.52
N ALA A 66 9.70 -12.62 0.18
CA ALA A 66 10.76 -12.41 1.14
C ALA A 66 10.65 -11.07 1.89
N SER A 67 9.81 -10.16 1.42
CA SER A 67 9.58 -8.87 2.05
C SER A 67 8.58 -8.99 3.20
N LYS A 68 8.80 -8.21 4.27
CA LYS A 68 7.82 -8.06 5.36
C LYS A 68 6.69 -7.08 5.03
N GLY A 69 6.93 -6.17 4.09
CA GLY A 69 5.93 -5.18 3.67
C GLY A 69 4.99 -5.73 2.60
N ASN A 70 3.79 -5.15 2.54
CA ASN A 70 2.73 -5.50 1.58
C ASN A 70 2.55 -4.45 0.46
N ARG A 71 3.35 -3.37 0.45
CA ARG A 71 3.30 -2.32 -0.57
C ARG A 71 4.57 -2.31 -1.39
N PHE A 72 4.43 -2.44 -2.71
CA PHE A 72 5.55 -2.61 -3.61
C PHE A 72 5.57 -1.54 -4.71
N LEU A 73 6.76 -0.98 -4.96
CA LEU A 73 7.05 -0.15 -6.12
C LEU A 73 7.79 -1.01 -7.14
N ILE A 74 7.07 -1.48 -8.16
CA ILE A 74 7.65 -2.27 -9.24
C ILE A 74 8.24 -1.32 -10.29
N ASP A 75 9.55 -1.07 -10.21
CA ASP A 75 10.24 -0.13 -11.09
C ASP A 75 10.68 -0.79 -12.40
N GLY A 76 10.19 -0.23 -13.50
CA GLY A 76 10.64 -0.58 -14.83
C GLY A 76 10.06 -1.90 -15.35
N PHE A 77 8.93 -2.33 -14.81
CA PHE A 77 8.10 -3.43 -15.30
C PHE A 77 6.63 -3.04 -15.03
N PRO A 78 5.66 -3.41 -15.90
CA PRO A 78 5.81 -4.05 -17.22
C PRO A 78 6.32 -3.09 -18.31
N ARG A 79 6.97 -3.62 -19.36
CA ARG A 79 7.53 -2.82 -20.49
C ARG A 79 6.93 -3.11 -21.86
N ASN A 80 6.22 -4.21 -22.01
CA ASN A 80 5.56 -4.63 -23.25
C ASN A 80 4.31 -5.47 -22.93
N TRP A 81 3.59 -5.90 -23.96
CA TRP A 81 2.36 -6.67 -23.79
C TRP A 81 2.59 -8.06 -23.18
N ASP A 82 3.67 -8.75 -23.57
CA ASP A 82 4.04 -10.04 -22.97
C ASP A 82 4.25 -9.93 -21.45
N ASN A 83 4.76 -8.79 -20.96
CA ASN A 83 4.88 -8.52 -19.53
C ASN A 83 3.52 -8.40 -18.83
N ILE A 84 2.53 -7.81 -19.50
CA ILE A 84 1.17 -7.69 -18.95
C ILE A 84 0.51 -9.06 -18.88
N GLN A 85 0.56 -9.83 -19.97
CA GLN A 85 -0.04 -11.17 -20.00
C GLN A 85 0.62 -12.09 -18.97
N GLY A 86 1.95 -12.10 -18.92
CA GLY A 86 2.67 -12.87 -17.91
C GLY A 86 2.33 -12.42 -16.48
N TRP A 87 2.21 -11.12 -16.22
CA TRP A 87 1.81 -10.62 -14.89
C TRP A 87 0.43 -11.13 -14.52
N GLU A 88 -0.55 -11.06 -15.41
CA GLU A 88 -1.91 -11.54 -15.11
C GLU A 88 -1.93 -13.06 -14.87
N GLU A 89 -1.19 -13.83 -15.65
CA GLU A 89 -1.10 -15.29 -15.49
C GLU A 89 -0.45 -15.72 -14.17
N VAL A 90 0.62 -15.02 -13.76
CA VAL A 90 1.45 -15.44 -12.61
C VAL A 90 1.06 -14.75 -11.31
N MET A 91 0.68 -13.48 -11.38
CA MET A 91 0.40 -12.61 -10.23
C MET A 91 -1.09 -12.23 -10.10
N GLY A 92 -1.92 -12.58 -11.09
CA GLY A 92 -3.36 -12.37 -11.06
C GLY A 92 -3.99 -12.99 -9.80
N GLY A 93 -4.79 -12.20 -9.09
CA GLY A 93 -5.40 -12.59 -7.81
C GLY A 93 -4.46 -12.67 -6.60
N GLN A 94 -3.15 -12.61 -6.80
CA GLN A 94 -2.14 -12.62 -5.72
C GLN A 94 -1.68 -11.20 -5.36
N ALA A 95 -1.60 -10.30 -6.36
CA ALA A 95 -1.20 -8.92 -6.17
C ALA A 95 -2.19 -7.98 -6.85
N GLN A 96 -2.65 -6.98 -6.10
CA GLN A 96 -3.47 -5.91 -6.63
C GLN A 96 -2.59 -4.80 -7.22
N VAL A 97 -2.85 -4.43 -8.47
CA VAL A 97 -2.22 -3.25 -9.09
C VAL A 97 -3.11 -2.04 -8.85
N ASP A 98 -2.73 -1.19 -7.89
CA ASP A 98 -3.49 0.01 -7.53
C ASP A 98 -3.37 1.11 -8.58
N CYS A 99 -2.15 1.41 -9.02
CA CYS A 99 -1.91 2.43 -10.04
C CYS A 99 -0.58 2.26 -10.79
N VAL A 100 -0.44 3.02 -11.88
CA VAL A 100 0.81 3.24 -12.61
C VAL A 100 1.22 4.70 -12.42
N LEU A 101 2.33 4.91 -11.71
CA LEU A 101 2.97 6.22 -11.58
C LEU A 101 3.75 6.51 -12.86
N PHE A 102 3.20 7.39 -13.70
CA PHE A 102 3.82 7.75 -14.97
C PHE A 102 4.53 9.10 -14.86
N ILE A 103 5.86 9.06 -14.72
CA ILE A 103 6.68 10.27 -14.67
C ILE A 103 6.91 10.80 -16.09
N GLU A 104 6.24 11.90 -16.41
CA GLU A 104 6.26 12.55 -17.71
C GLU A 104 7.47 13.48 -17.82
N CYS A 105 8.30 13.24 -18.83
CA CYS A 105 9.47 14.05 -19.07
C CYS A 105 9.70 14.15 -20.58
N PRO A 106 9.88 15.37 -21.14
CA PRO A 106 10.19 15.54 -22.55
C PRO A 106 11.50 14.83 -22.92
N GLU A 107 11.56 14.28 -24.13
CA GLU A 107 12.71 13.52 -24.63
C GLU A 107 14.02 14.31 -24.55
N ALA A 108 14.00 15.59 -24.89
CA ALA A 108 15.16 16.48 -24.78
C ALA A 108 15.74 16.54 -23.35
N GLU A 109 14.89 16.56 -22.33
CA GLU A 109 15.33 16.55 -20.93
C GLU A 109 15.82 15.16 -20.51
N LEU A 110 15.21 14.09 -21.04
CA LEU A 110 15.68 12.72 -20.81
C LEU A 110 17.07 12.49 -21.41
N GLU A 111 17.32 12.95 -22.64
CA GLU A 111 18.64 12.92 -23.29
C GLU A 111 19.69 13.63 -22.43
N ARG A 112 19.38 14.87 -21.99
CA ARG A 112 20.25 15.66 -21.13
C ARG A 112 20.62 14.93 -19.82
N ARG A 113 19.62 14.31 -19.16
CA ARG A 113 19.82 13.56 -17.91
C ARG A 113 20.63 12.28 -18.11
N LEU A 114 20.43 11.57 -19.22
CA LEU A 114 21.15 10.33 -19.51
C LEU A 114 22.64 10.60 -19.80
N LEU A 115 22.94 11.66 -20.57
CA LEU A 115 24.31 12.08 -20.85
C LEU A 115 25.07 12.39 -19.56
N HIS A 116 24.49 13.19 -18.68
CA HIS A 116 25.11 13.54 -17.41
C HIS A 116 25.29 12.34 -16.46
N ARG A 117 24.38 11.35 -16.51
CA ARG A 117 24.53 10.11 -15.75
C ARG A 117 25.62 9.21 -16.33
N GLY A 118 25.83 9.20 -17.65
CA GLY A 118 26.90 8.46 -18.30
C GLY A 118 28.29 8.91 -17.84
N GLU A 119 28.45 10.20 -17.53
CA GLU A 119 29.69 10.78 -17.01
C GLU A 119 30.07 10.25 -15.62
N THR A 120 29.09 9.83 -14.81
CA THR A 120 29.26 9.51 -13.38
C THR A 120 29.04 8.05 -13.02
N SER A 121 28.25 7.30 -13.80
CA SER A 121 27.75 5.98 -13.38
C SER A 121 28.53 4.77 -13.92
N GLY A 122 29.48 4.95 -14.85
CA GLY A 122 30.25 3.86 -15.45
C GLY A 122 29.40 2.86 -16.25
N ARG A 123 28.14 3.20 -16.57
CA ARG A 123 27.23 2.33 -17.33
C ARG A 123 27.55 2.35 -18.81
N THR A 124 27.82 1.17 -19.37
CA THR A 124 28.20 1.01 -20.79
C THR A 124 27.05 1.31 -21.77
N ASP A 125 25.80 1.37 -21.31
CA ASP A 125 24.60 1.67 -22.11
C ASP A 125 24.16 3.15 -22.12
N ASP A 126 24.86 4.03 -21.39
CA ASP A 126 24.52 5.46 -21.29
C ASP A 126 25.25 6.30 -22.37
N ASN A 127 25.01 5.98 -23.65
CA ASN A 127 25.44 6.76 -24.81
C ASN A 127 24.23 7.20 -25.67
N ILE A 128 24.38 8.24 -26.51
CA ILE A 128 23.28 8.84 -27.29
C ILE A 128 22.58 7.81 -28.19
N GLU A 129 23.34 6.94 -28.85
CA GLU A 129 22.78 5.94 -29.76
C GLU A 129 21.91 4.93 -29.00
N SER A 130 22.37 4.47 -27.84
CA SER A 130 21.64 3.58 -26.95
C SER A 130 20.42 4.26 -26.33
N ALA A 131 20.52 5.55 -25.97
CA ALA A 131 19.41 6.34 -25.45
C ALA A 131 18.27 6.45 -26.48
N ARG A 132 18.59 6.80 -27.73
CA ARG A 132 17.60 6.89 -28.82
C ARG A 132 16.93 5.55 -29.12
N LYS A 133 17.70 4.46 -29.19
CA LYS A 133 17.13 3.10 -29.33
C LYS A 133 16.13 2.81 -28.21
N ARG A 134 16.48 3.15 -26.96
CA ARG A 134 15.60 2.95 -25.80
C ARG A 134 14.36 3.84 -25.82
N PHE A 135 14.42 5.06 -26.36
CA PHE A 135 13.22 5.89 -26.55
C PHE A 135 12.29 5.30 -27.60
N LYS A 136 12.85 4.86 -28.74
CA LYS A 136 12.07 4.18 -29.77
C LYS A 136 11.35 2.95 -29.22
N THR A 137 12.06 2.04 -28.56
CA THR A 137 11.46 0.86 -27.92
C THR A 137 10.42 1.25 -26.86
N TYR A 138 10.66 2.31 -26.10
CA TYR A 138 9.70 2.79 -25.11
C TYR A 138 8.38 3.24 -25.76
N VAL A 139 8.44 3.99 -26.86
CA VAL A 139 7.25 4.42 -27.60
C VAL A 139 6.54 3.24 -28.24
N GLU A 140 7.27 2.33 -28.90
CA GLU A 140 6.68 1.22 -29.65
C GLU A 140 6.09 0.12 -28.75
N SER A 141 6.74 -0.17 -27.61
CA SER A 141 6.37 -1.31 -26.76
C SER A 141 5.81 -0.93 -25.40
N THR A 142 6.28 0.16 -24.78
CA THR A 142 5.87 0.53 -23.41
C THR A 142 4.68 1.49 -23.39
N MET A 143 4.56 2.42 -24.33
CA MET A 143 3.39 3.32 -24.37
C MET A 143 2.05 2.60 -24.56
N PRO A 144 1.93 1.50 -25.34
CA PRO A 144 0.71 0.69 -25.37
C PRO A 144 0.33 0.14 -24.00
N VAL A 145 1.32 -0.23 -23.17
CA VAL A 145 1.10 -0.68 -21.79
C VAL A 145 0.58 0.45 -20.92
N VAL A 146 1.17 1.65 -21.02
CA VAL A 146 0.67 2.84 -20.30
C VAL A 146 -0.77 3.13 -20.71
N HIS A 147 -1.07 3.10 -22.01
CA HIS A 147 -2.41 3.33 -22.54
C HIS A 147 -3.43 2.31 -22.01
N HIS A 148 -3.06 1.02 -21.93
CA HIS A 148 -3.91 -0.01 -21.34
C HIS A 148 -4.35 0.34 -19.91
N PHE A 149 -3.43 0.78 -19.05
CA PHE A 149 -3.77 1.21 -17.70
C PHE A 149 -4.48 2.57 -17.64
N ASP A 150 -4.24 3.46 -18.61
CA ASP A 150 -4.86 4.78 -18.68
C ASP A 150 -6.36 4.65 -18.97
N VAL A 151 -6.72 3.78 -19.92
CA VAL A 151 -8.12 3.43 -20.22
C VAL A 151 -8.82 2.81 -19.00
N ALA A 152 -8.09 2.09 -18.15
CA ALA A 152 -8.59 1.54 -16.89
C ALA A 152 -8.62 2.56 -15.72
N GLY A 153 -8.25 3.82 -15.95
CA GLY A 153 -8.22 4.86 -14.91
C GLY A 153 -7.11 4.68 -13.86
N LYS A 154 -6.14 3.80 -14.12
CA LYS A 154 -5.07 3.44 -13.18
C LYS A 154 -3.80 4.27 -13.35
N VAL A 155 -3.67 5.08 -14.40
CA VAL A 155 -2.49 5.93 -14.58
C VAL A 155 -2.59 7.18 -13.71
N ARG A 156 -1.48 7.53 -13.05
CA ARG A 156 -1.28 8.80 -12.35
C ARG A 156 -0.09 9.50 -12.99
N ARG A 157 -0.38 10.58 -13.72
CA ARG A 157 0.63 11.34 -14.46
C ARG A 157 1.33 12.33 -13.54
N VAL A 158 2.66 12.26 -13.50
CA VAL A 158 3.50 13.09 -12.64
C VAL A 158 4.47 13.87 -13.52
N PRO A 159 4.32 15.20 -13.64
CA PRO A 159 5.29 16.04 -14.34
C PRO A 159 6.69 15.91 -13.70
N GLY A 160 7.63 15.31 -14.43
CA GLY A 160 9.00 15.00 -14.00
C GLY A 160 10.07 15.99 -14.45
N ALA A 161 9.72 16.93 -15.32
CA ALA A 161 10.64 17.93 -15.87
C ALA A 161 10.53 19.33 -15.22
N VAL A 162 9.56 19.53 -14.31
CA VAL A 162 9.29 20.83 -13.69
C VAL A 162 9.79 20.83 -12.24
N GLY A 163 10.79 21.67 -11.94
CA GLY A 163 11.40 21.76 -10.61
C GLY A 163 12.38 20.62 -10.29
N GLY A 164 12.91 20.63 -9.07
CA GLY A 164 13.85 19.61 -8.58
C GLY A 164 13.17 18.31 -8.09
N PRO A 165 13.95 17.31 -7.63
CA PRO A 165 13.44 16.01 -7.16
C PRO A 165 12.32 16.11 -6.12
N GLU A 166 12.44 17.05 -5.16
CA GLU A 166 11.42 17.31 -4.14
C GLU A 166 10.08 17.79 -4.72
N ALA A 167 10.12 18.66 -5.74
CA ALA A 167 8.89 19.14 -6.37
C ALA A 167 8.18 18.01 -7.15
N VAL A 168 8.95 17.10 -7.76
CA VAL A 168 8.41 15.89 -8.38
C VAL A 168 7.84 14.96 -7.30
N PHE A 169 8.49 14.87 -6.15
CA PHE A 169 8.05 14.05 -5.04
C PHE A 169 6.73 14.52 -4.44
N GLU A 170 6.52 15.83 -4.27
CA GLU A 170 5.23 16.35 -3.81
C GLU A 170 4.07 15.98 -4.74
N ARG A 171 4.31 15.92 -6.05
CA ARG A 171 3.31 15.47 -7.02
C ARG A 171 3.12 13.95 -6.98
N THR A 172 4.19 13.19 -6.84
CA THR A 172 4.14 11.74 -6.64
C THR A 172 3.36 11.40 -5.37
N ARG A 173 3.61 12.13 -4.27
CA ARG A 173 2.89 12.04 -3.01
C ARG A 173 1.40 12.27 -3.21
N GLY A 174 1.00 13.38 -3.84
CA GLY A 174 -0.40 13.66 -4.12
C GLY A 174 -1.10 12.60 -4.98
N ALA A 175 -0.35 11.87 -5.82
CA ALA A 175 -0.87 10.76 -6.60
C ALA A 175 -1.05 9.46 -5.79
N VAL A 176 -0.25 9.23 -4.75
CA VAL A 176 -0.23 7.97 -3.98
C VAL A 176 -1.03 8.05 -2.68
N GLU A 177 -1.02 9.21 -1.99
CA GLU A 177 -1.68 9.37 -0.70
C GLU A 177 -3.15 8.95 -0.67
N PRO A 178 -3.99 9.21 -1.70
CA PRO A 178 -5.38 8.76 -1.69
C PRO A 178 -5.54 7.24 -1.48
N PHE A 179 -4.66 6.43 -2.08
CA PHE A 179 -4.68 4.98 -1.92
C PHE A 179 -4.33 4.55 -0.49
N LEU A 180 -3.35 5.23 0.12
CA LEU A 180 -2.95 4.97 1.50
C LEU A 180 -4.05 5.42 2.50
N GLN A 181 -4.77 6.50 2.18
CA GLN A 181 -5.91 6.97 2.97
C GLN A 181 -7.05 5.95 2.91
N ASP A 182 -7.39 5.46 1.72
CA ASP A 182 -8.42 4.43 1.53
C ASP A 182 -8.06 3.13 2.27
N GLU A 183 -6.80 2.70 2.22
CA GLU A 183 -6.31 1.54 2.97
C GLU A 183 -6.51 1.71 4.50
N LEU A 184 -6.12 2.86 5.06
CA LEU A 184 -6.29 3.15 6.48
C LEU A 184 -7.76 3.17 6.91
N LEU A 185 -8.66 3.65 6.03
CA LEU A 185 -10.11 3.60 6.29
C LEU A 185 -10.64 2.17 6.24
N GLN A 186 -10.18 1.34 5.31
CA GLN A 186 -10.54 -0.08 5.24
C GLN A 186 -10.04 -0.85 6.46
N LEU A 187 -8.80 -0.62 6.90
CA LEU A 187 -8.26 -1.21 8.12
C LEU A 187 -9.02 -0.75 9.36
N THR A 188 -9.37 0.53 9.44
CA THR A 188 -10.22 1.07 10.51
C THR A 188 -11.59 0.40 10.49
N LYS A 189 -12.22 0.23 9.32
CA LYS A 189 -13.50 -0.48 9.22
C LYS A 189 -13.39 -1.94 9.68
N ARG A 190 -12.36 -2.67 9.22
CA ARG A 190 -12.09 -4.06 9.64
C ARG A 190 -11.90 -4.17 11.15
N LEU A 191 -11.21 -3.20 11.76
CA LEU A 191 -11.05 -3.13 13.22
C LEU A 191 -12.39 -2.96 13.94
N LEU A 192 -13.25 -2.04 13.46
CA LEU A 192 -14.56 -1.80 14.06
C LEU A 192 -15.52 -2.98 13.88
N ASP A 193 -15.41 -3.71 12.77
CA ASP A 193 -16.16 -4.94 12.52
C ASP A 193 -15.71 -6.05 13.46
N ALA A 194 -14.39 -6.23 13.64
CA ALA A 194 -13.85 -7.18 14.62
C ALA A 194 -14.36 -6.89 16.04
N ILE A 195 -14.45 -5.63 16.44
CA ILE A 195 -15.06 -5.23 17.74
C ILE A 195 -16.55 -5.57 17.78
N SER A 196 -17.28 -5.30 16.70
CA SER A 196 -18.75 -5.52 16.64
C SER A 196 -19.11 -7.00 16.66
N GLU A 197 -18.27 -7.84 16.07
CA GLU A 197 -18.43 -9.29 15.96
C GLU A 197 -17.81 -10.06 17.14
N GLY A 198 -16.98 -9.38 17.96
CA GLY A 198 -16.23 -10.02 19.04
C GLY A 198 -15.10 -10.93 18.54
N ASN A 199 -14.49 -10.60 17.40
CA ASN A 199 -13.39 -11.35 16.80
C ASN A 199 -12.03 -10.90 17.37
N TRP A 200 -11.56 -11.62 18.40
CA TRP A 200 -10.31 -11.30 19.10
C TRP A 200 -9.06 -11.46 18.23
N ASP A 201 -9.04 -12.48 17.37
CA ASP A 201 -7.88 -12.77 16.53
C ASP A 201 -7.64 -11.65 15.50
N ILE A 202 -8.71 -11.14 14.87
CA ILE A 202 -8.58 -9.99 13.96
C ILE A 202 -8.21 -8.71 14.73
N TYR A 203 -8.78 -8.51 15.92
CA TYR A 203 -8.46 -7.33 16.73
C TYR A 203 -6.98 -7.30 17.14
N THR A 204 -6.44 -8.43 17.60
CA THR A 204 -5.01 -8.56 17.97
C THR A 204 -4.07 -8.54 16.77
N ASP A 205 -4.51 -9.03 15.61
CA ASP A 205 -3.77 -8.86 14.35
C ASP A 205 -3.65 -7.39 13.94
N LEU A 206 -4.68 -6.57 14.17
CA LEU A 206 -4.66 -5.16 13.77
C LEU A 206 -4.00 -4.24 14.81
N CYS A 207 -4.04 -4.59 16.10
CA CYS A 207 -3.48 -3.79 17.18
C CYS A 207 -2.02 -4.16 17.47
N HIS A 208 -1.21 -3.17 17.82
CA HIS A 208 0.10 -3.44 18.40
C HIS A 208 -0.05 -3.91 19.86
N GLU A 209 0.86 -4.76 20.35
CA GLU A 209 0.81 -5.29 21.72
C GLU A 209 0.92 -4.19 22.80
N SER A 210 1.57 -3.07 22.46
CA SER A 210 1.71 -1.89 23.33
C SER A 210 0.62 -0.84 23.10
N LEU A 211 -0.55 -1.22 22.57
CA LEU A 211 -1.67 -0.30 22.33
C LEU A 211 -1.96 0.53 23.57
N THR A 212 -2.15 1.84 23.40
CA THR A 212 -2.62 2.72 24.48
C THR A 212 -3.94 3.37 24.14
N CYS A 213 -4.77 3.69 25.13
CA CYS A 213 -5.97 4.48 24.86
C CYS A 213 -6.52 5.28 26.03
N PHE A 214 -7.35 6.26 25.67
CA PHE A 214 -8.34 6.86 26.54
C PHE A 214 -9.74 6.54 25.99
N GLU A 215 -10.58 5.94 26.81
CA GLU A 215 -11.97 5.65 26.47
C GLU A 215 -12.86 5.72 27.72
N PRO A 216 -14.19 5.92 27.56
CA PRO A 216 -15.11 6.12 28.69
C PRO A 216 -15.04 5.01 29.75
N GLU A 217 -14.87 3.77 29.32
CA GLU A 217 -14.79 2.56 30.14
C GLU A 217 -13.55 2.52 31.02
N ALA A 218 -12.49 3.25 30.66
CA ALA A 218 -11.27 3.37 31.44
C ALA A 218 -11.39 4.38 32.60
N VAL A 219 -12.52 5.08 32.72
CA VAL A 219 -12.84 5.99 33.84
C VAL A 219 -11.72 7.02 34.10
N GLY A 220 -11.15 7.56 33.02
CA GLY A 220 -10.08 8.57 33.08
C GLY A 220 -8.66 8.01 33.22
N HIS A 221 -8.48 6.70 33.32
CA HIS A 221 -7.17 6.06 33.27
C HIS A 221 -6.70 5.85 31.83
N MET A 222 -5.39 5.91 31.62
CA MET A 222 -4.78 5.42 30.38
C MET A 222 -4.75 3.89 30.44
N VAL A 223 -5.33 3.25 29.44
CA VAL A 223 -5.18 1.80 29.24
C VAL A 223 -3.90 1.55 28.47
N GLU A 224 -3.14 0.53 28.88
CA GLU A 224 -1.94 0.04 28.19
C GLU A 224 -2.09 -1.46 27.90
N GLY A 225 -1.70 -1.86 26.70
CA GLY A 225 -1.80 -3.23 26.24
C GLY A 225 -3.21 -3.65 25.82
N LEU A 226 -3.40 -4.95 25.66
CA LEU A 226 -4.62 -5.53 25.09
C LEU A 226 -5.53 -6.19 26.15
N ASP A 227 -5.02 -6.47 27.36
CA ASP A 227 -5.74 -7.22 28.39
C ASP A 227 -7.05 -6.57 28.84
N PHE A 228 -7.08 -5.23 28.93
CA PHE A 228 -8.30 -4.48 29.25
C PHE A 228 -9.41 -4.77 28.23
N HIS A 229 -9.07 -4.74 26.94
CA HIS A 229 -10.02 -4.99 25.86
C HIS A 229 -10.42 -6.47 25.79
N LYS A 230 -9.50 -7.40 26.09
CA LYS A 230 -9.75 -8.86 26.06
C LYS A 230 -10.99 -9.25 26.87
N PHE A 231 -11.23 -8.59 28.01
CA PHE A 231 -12.43 -8.81 28.82
C PHE A 231 -13.75 -8.68 28.03
N TYR A 232 -13.81 -7.77 27.05
CA TYR A 232 -15.00 -7.53 26.22
C TYR A 232 -15.13 -8.52 25.04
N PHE A 233 -14.04 -9.20 24.69
CA PHE A 233 -14.03 -10.27 23.70
C PHE A 233 -14.21 -11.61 24.43
N LYS A 234 -15.46 -12.09 24.52
CA LYS A 234 -15.75 -13.38 25.14
C LYS A 234 -15.06 -14.52 24.37
N ASP A 235 -14.34 -15.39 25.09
CA ASP A 235 -13.71 -16.59 24.54
C ASP A 235 -14.74 -17.49 23.82
N ALA A 236 -14.39 -17.95 22.61
CA ALA A 236 -15.20 -18.87 21.82
C ALA A 236 -15.22 -20.31 22.38
N SER A 237 -14.50 -20.59 23.47
CA SER A 237 -14.35 -21.91 24.08
C SER A 237 -15.44 -22.25 25.11
N GLU A 238 -16.28 -21.31 25.53
CA GLU A 238 -17.41 -21.58 26.43
C GLU A 238 -18.71 -21.83 25.64
N GLU A 239 -19.06 -23.13 25.56
CA GLU A 239 -20.36 -23.77 25.34
C GLU A 239 -21.49 -23.02 24.58
N LYS A 240 -21.94 -23.66 23.48
CA LYS A 240 -23.27 -23.52 22.83
C LYS A 240 -23.92 -22.13 22.95
N ARG A 241 -23.42 -21.16 22.19
CA ARG A 241 -24.09 -19.86 22.03
C ARG A 241 -25.46 -20.01 21.37
N GLU A 242 -26.51 -19.63 22.09
CA GLU A 242 -27.72 -19.10 21.45
C GLU A 242 -27.33 -17.92 20.55
N ALA A 243 -28.04 -17.74 19.43
CA ALA A 243 -27.77 -16.66 18.50
C ALA A 243 -27.75 -15.29 19.23
N PRO A 244 -26.84 -14.38 18.87
CA PRO A 244 -26.74 -13.09 19.55
C PRO A 244 -28.06 -12.34 19.46
N GLN A 245 -28.64 -12.04 20.63
CA GLN A 245 -29.93 -11.36 20.73
C GLN A 245 -29.82 -9.87 20.39
N ILE A 246 -28.61 -9.31 20.38
CA ILE A 246 -28.34 -7.93 19.97
C ILE A 246 -27.29 -7.96 18.86
N VAL A 247 -27.62 -7.39 17.71
CA VAL A 247 -26.71 -7.22 16.57
C VAL A 247 -26.27 -5.77 16.51
N ARG A 248 -24.97 -5.53 16.31
CA ARG A 248 -24.37 -4.20 16.23
C ARG A 248 -23.71 -3.99 14.88
N GLN A 249 -23.73 -2.74 14.43
CA GLN A 249 -22.98 -2.29 13.26
C GLN A 249 -22.35 -0.93 13.55
N SER A 250 -21.15 -0.71 13.01
CA SER A 250 -20.41 0.53 13.16
C SER A 250 -20.26 1.24 11.82
N THR A 251 -20.56 2.53 11.80
CA THR A 251 -20.40 3.42 10.65
C THR A 251 -19.37 4.49 10.94
N ILE A 252 -18.42 4.68 10.02
CA ILE A 252 -17.41 5.75 10.06
C ILE A 252 -18.01 6.97 9.35
N ALA A 253 -18.40 8.00 10.11
CA ALA A 253 -18.93 9.24 9.59
C ALA A 253 -17.87 10.35 9.59
N ASN A 254 -17.82 11.13 8.51
CA ASN A 254 -16.90 12.26 8.32
C ASN A 254 -15.42 11.93 8.61
N PRO A 255 -14.84 10.89 7.99
CA PRO A 255 -13.46 10.54 8.26
C PRO A 255 -12.48 11.62 7.78
N HIS A 256 -11.43 11.83 8.55
CA HIS A 256 -10.28 12.61 8.17
C HIS A 256 -9.00 11.79 8.42
N VAL A 257 -8.23 11.57 7.35
CA VAL A 257 -6.98 10.80 7.40
C VAL A 257 -5.79 11.72 7.15
N ARG A 258 -4.83 11.71 8.06
CA ARG A 258 -3.56 12.45 7.91
C ARG A 258 -2.39 11.49 8.01
N ILE A 259 -1.63 11.38 6.92
CA ILE A 259 -0.42 10.54 6.86
C ILE A 259 0.79 11.44 7.12
N MET A 260 1.70 10.98 7.99
CA MET A 260 2.87 11.72 8.45
C MET A 260 4.16 10.93 8.24
N GLY A 261 4.16 10.08 7.21
CA GLY A 261 5.26 9.17 6.88
C GLY A 261 4.88 7.74 7.27
N THR A 262 5.62 7.15 8.20
CA THR A 262 5.33 5.82 8.78
C THR A 262 4.28 5.86 9.88
N SER A 263 3.70 7.02 10.18
CA SER A 263 2.58 7.15 11.12
C SER A 263 1.40 7.86 10.47
N ALA A 264 0.19 7.55 10.89
CA ALA A 264 -1.02 8.19 10.41
C ALA A 264 -2.05 8.38 11.52
N VAL A 265 -2.92 9.37 11.34
CA VAL A 265 -4.05 9.64 12.23
C VAL A 265 -5.34 9.52 11.43
N VAL A 266 -6.30 8.78 11.96
CA VAL A 266 -7.66 8.63 11.42
C VAL A 266 -8.63 9.15 12.48
N SER A 267 -9.24 10.30 12.21
CA SER A 267 -10.25 10.92 13.09
C SER A 267 -11.63 10.86 12.43
N TYR A 268 -12.66 10.48 13.19
CA TYR A 268 -14.01 10.29 12.66
C TYR A 268 -15.06 10.27 13.77
N THR A 269 -16.32 10.43 13.38
CA THR A 269 -17.46 10.12 14.26
C THR A 269 -17.87 8.67 14.03
N ARG A 270 -17.77 7.81 15.04
CA ARG A 270 -18.29 6.44 14.99
C ARG A 270 -19.75 6.44 15.40
N VAL A 271 -20.64 6.05 14.48
CA VAL A 271 -22.05 5.78 14.82
C VAL A 271 -22.21 4.29 15.02
N VAL A 272 -22.66 3.88 16.20
CA VAL A 272 -22.97 2.48 16.50
C VAL A 272 -24.49 2.33 16.54
N GLN A 273 -25.01 1.48 15.67
CA GLN A 273 -26.43 1.12 15.67
C GLN A 273 -26.57 -0.31 16.19
N ALA A 274 -27.55 -0.54 17.05
CA ALA A 274 -27.85 -1.85 17.59
C ALA A 274 -29.33 -2.18 17.43
N THR A 275 -29.62 -3.46 17.17
CA THR A 275 -30.98 -4.02 17.13
C THR A 275 -31.09 -5.15 18.13
N ASP A 276 -31.99 -5.05 19.11
CA ASP A 276 -32.39 -6.18 19.94
C ASP A 276 -33.44 -7.00 19.19
N LEU A 277 -33.08 -8.22 18.78
CA LEU A 277 -33.91 -9.11 17.99
C LEU A 277 -35.10 -9.67 18.77
N ARG A 278 -35.06 -9.69 20.11
CA ARG A 278 -36.19 -10.17 20.94
C ARG A 278 -37.35 -9.19 20.95
N PHE A 279 -37.02 -7.89 20.97
CA PHE A 279 -38.01 -6.81 21.07
C PHE A 279 -38.18 -6.03 19.77
N ASN A 280 -37.36 -6.33 18.75
CA ASN A 280 -37.26 -5.58 17.50
C ASN A 280 -37.09 -4.08 17.74
N THR A 281 -36.26 -3.72 18.73
CA THR A 281 -35.98 -2.33 19.10
C THR A 281 -34.62 -1.90 18.57
N HIS A 282 -34.53 -0.65 18.12
CA HIS A 282 -33.31 -0.06 17.57
C HIS A 282 -32.79 1.05 18.46
N SER A 283 -31.46 1.15 18.59
CA SER A 283 -30.78 2.23 19.30
C SER A 283 -29.55 2.69 18.53
N SER A 284 -29.22 3.97 18.65
CA SER A 284 -28.03 4.56 18.05
C SER A 284 -27.27 5.37 19.10
N VAL A 285 -25.96 5.19 19.14
CA VAL A 285 -25.03 6.01 19.93
C VAL A 285 -23.89 6.48 19.04
N SER A 286 -23.27 7.61 19.38
CA SER A 286 -22.15 8.15 18.61
C SER A 286 -20.96 8.46 19.51
N PHE A 287 -19.77 8.23 18.97
CA PHE A 287 -18.51 8.56 19.59
C PHE A 287 -17.64 9.38 18.64
N GLU A 288 -16.81 10.25 19.18
CA GLU A 288 -15.72 10.88 18.46
C GLU A 288 -14.48 10.03 18.71
N GLU A 289 -13.87 9.52 17.64
CA GLU A 289 -12.70 8.66 17.73
C GLU A 289 -11.53 9.27 16.95
N THR A 290 -10.35 9.23 17.55
CA THR A 290 -9.07 9.50 16.88
C THR A 290 -8.16 8.32 17.09
N ARG A 291 -7.71 7.70 15.99
CA ARG A 291 -6.87 6.51 15.99
C ARG A 291 -5.52 6.82 15.36
N VAL A 292 -4.46 6.35 15.98
CA VAL A 292 -3.10 6.43 15.48
C VAL A 292 -2.69 5.07 14.95
N TRP A 293 -2.20 5.07 13.73
CA TRP A 293 -1.65 3.92 13.04
C TRP A 293 -0.16 4.13 12.82
N GLU A 294 0.63 3.08 12.99
CA GLU A 294 2.07 3.09 12.74
C GLU A 294 2.44 1.92 11.83
N LEU A 295 3.35 2.17 10.88
CA LEU A 295 3.85 1.18 9.95
C LEU A 295 4.99 0.42 10.62
N ILE A 296 4.69 -0.79 11.12
CA ILE A 296 5.64 -1.64 11.84
C ILE A 296 5.93 -2.86 10.96
N ASP A 297 7.21 -3.10 10.67
CA ASP A 297 7.66 -4.16 9.75
C ASP A 297 6.94 -4.12 8.37
N GLY A 298 6.53 -2.93 7.92
CA GLY A 298 5.86 -2.75 6.63
C GLY A 298 4.34 -3.00 6.64
N VAL A 299 3.73 -3.19 7.83
CA VAL A 299 2.29 -3.37 8.00
C VAL A 299 1.73 -2.32 8.96
N TRP A 300 0.57 -1.74 8.65
CA TRP A 300 -0.08 -0.80 9.56
C TRP A 300 -0.58 -1.53 10.81
N LYS A 301 -0.20 -1.01 11.98
CA LYS A 301 -0.70 -1.43 13.29
C LYS A 301 -1.36 -0.26 13.99
N HIS A 302 -2.49 -0.53 14.63
CA HIS A 302 -3.18 0.42 15.47
C HIS A 302 -2.47 0.49 16.83
N VAL A 303 -1.91 1.66 17.16
CA VAL A 303 -1.00 1.84 18.31
C VAL A 303 -1.56 2.74 19.40
N HIS A 304 -2.50 3.62 19.06
CA HIS A 304 -3.17 4.47 20.04
C HIS A 304 -4.58 4.86 19.59
N PHE A 305 -5.49 5.05 20.54
CA PHE A 305 -6.72 5.79 20.24
C PHE A 305 -7.26 6.60 21.41
N HIS A 306 -8.03 7.61 21.07
CA HIS A 306 -8.90 8.32 22.00
C HIS A 306 -10.34 8.17 21.50
N ARG A 307 -11.24 7.75 22.39
CA ARG A 307 -12.68 7.76 22.20
C ARG A 307 -13.33 8.68 23.22
N SER A 308 -14.09 9.67 22.75
CA SER A 308 -14.93 10.54 23.58
C SER A 308 -16.40 10.43 23.16
N GLY A 309 -17.31 10.70 24.10
CA GLY A 309 -18.76 10.61 23.91
C GLY A 309 -19.45 9.94 25.10
N THR A 310 -20.69 10.32 25.36
CA THR A 310 -21.49 9.75 26.45
C THR A 310 -22.18 8.46 25.97
N PRO A 311 -22.15 7.36 26.76
CA PRO A 311 -22.96 6.16 26.50
C PRO A 311 -24.47 6.43 26.46
N GLU A 312 -24.90 7.57 27.00
CA GLU A 312 -26.27 8.05 26.96
C GLU A 312 -26.51 8.85 25.67
N GLY A 313 -27.24 8.24 24.73
CA GLY A 313 -27.96 9.01 23.70
C GLY A 313 -28.98 9.96 24.34
N PRO A 314 -29.59 10.89 23.58
CA PRO A 314 -30.56 11.82 24.12
C PRO A 314 -31.69 11.04 24.79
N VAL A 315 -31.94 11.33 26.07
CA VAL A 315 -33.15 10.88 26.74
C VAL A 315 -34.32 11.37 25.90
N ALA A 316 -34.98 10.47 25.18
CA ALA A 316 -36.25 10.75 24.57
C ALA A 316 -37.24 10.98 25.71
N ASN A 317 -37.35 12.24 26.17
CA ASN A 317 -38.48 12.68 26.96
C ASN A 317 -39.73 12.44 26.09
N LYS A 318 -40.50 11.42 26.46
CA LYS A 318 -41.92 11.32 26.11
C LYS A 318 -42.70 12.37 26.87
#